data_AF-A0AAE9YT75-F1
#
_entry.id   AF-A0AAE9YT75-F1
#
_cell.length_a   1.000
_cell.length_b   1.000
_cell.length_c   1.000
_cell.angle_alpha   90.00
_cell.angle_beta   90.00
_cell.angle_gamma   90.00
#
_symmetry.space_group_name_H-M   'P 1'
#
loop_
_entity.id
_entity.type
_entity.pdbx_description
1 polymer ?
#
loop_
_entity_poly.entity_id
_entity_poly.type
_entity_poly.pdbx_seq_one_letter_code
_entity_poly.pdbx_strand_id
1 'polypeptide(L)'
;MMEITSEHWFALGVGILIFLWGIATLCFSRISVKHIEHEMAKAGQLPPEWDKGIGTRITMYAMVIVAKKAAAVSPVNDQLILRYARKKDWYLAVFFLGSFVVLMCVGGIAYYLYGPE
;
A
#
# COMPACT_ATOMS: atom_id res chain seq x y z
N MET A 1 10.09 -39.46 3.15
CA MET A 1 9.20 -38.48 3.82
C MET A 1 9.86 -37.13 3.64
N MET A 2 9.19 -36.12 3.07
CA MET A 2 9.81 -34.80 2.91
C MET A 2 9.88 -34.13 4.28
N GLU A 3 11.08 -33.83 4.78
CA GLU A 3 11.24 -33.15 6.06
C GLU A 3 10.87 -31.66 5.89
N ILE A 4 9.87 -31.21 6.65
CA ILE A 4 9.45 -29.81 6.65
C ILE A 4 10.43 -29.02 7.52
N THR A 5 11.28 -28.22 6.89
CA THR A 5 12.22 -27.33 7.59
C THR A 5 11.60 -25.96 7.88
N SER A 6 12.25 -25.16 8.71
CA SER A 6 11.85 -23.77 8.99
C SER A 6 11.85 -22.89 7.73
N GLU A 7 12.76 -23.12 6.79
CA GLU A 7 12.81 -22.41 5.50
C GLU A 7 11.50 -22.55 4.72
N HIS A 8 10.93 -23.76 4.66
CA HIS A 8 9.65 -24.01 3.99
C HIS A 8 8.50 -23.21 4.62
N TRP A 9 8.49 -23.08 5.95
CA TRP A 9 7.50 -22.25 6.65
C TRP A 9 7.64 -20.76 6.33
N PHE A 10 8.87 -20.25 6.28
CA PHE A 10 9.14 -18.88 5.87
C PHE A 10 8.72 -18.63 4.42
N ALA A 11 9.06 -19.54 3.50
CA ALA A 11 8.66 -19.44 2.10
C ALA A 11 7.13 -19.39 1.93
N LEU A 12 6.41 -20.29 2.61
CA LEU A 12 4.94 -20.31 2.62
C LEU A 12 4.37 -19.03 3.24
N GLY A 13 4.92 -18.57 4.37
CA GLY A 13 4.51 -17.35 5.04
C GLY A 13 4.69 -16.10 4.17
N VAL A 14 5.86 -15.94 3.54
CA VAL A 14 6.13 -14.86 2.60
C VAL A 14 5.17 -14.92 1.41
N GLY A 15 4.94 -16.11 0.85
CA GLY A 15 3.97 -16.31 -0.24
C GLY A 15 2.57 -15.83 0.14
N ILE A 16 2.05 -16.21 1.31
CA ILE A 16 0.76 -15.76 1.82
C ILE A 16 0.72 -14.24 1.99
N LEU A 17 1.78 -13.64 2.54
CA LEU A 17 1.88 -12.20 2.75
C LEU A 17 1.90 -11.42 1.43
N ILE A 18 2.52 -11.95 0.37
CA ILE A 18 2.48 -11.36 -0.98
C ILE A 18 1.03 -11.30 -1.48
N PHE A 19 0.28 -12.41 -1.38
CA PHE A 19 -1.13 -12.42 -1.79
C PHE A 19 -1.98 -11.48 -0.94
N LEU A 20 -1.76 -11.44 0.38
CA LEU A 20 -2.46 -10.56 1.29
C LEU A 20 -2.23 -9.08 0.94
N TRP A 21 -0.97 -8.70 0.71
CA TRP A 21 -0.61 -7.34 0.29
C TRP A 21 -1.16 -7.02 -1.10
N GLY A 22 -1.16 -7.97 -2.04
CA GLY A 22 -1.78 -7.83 -3.35
C GLY A 22 -3.28 -7.54 -3.26
N ILE A 23 -4.01 -8.27 -2.42
CA ILE A 23 -5.44 -8.02 -2.13
C ILE A 23 -5.62 -6.63 -1.50
N ALA A 24 -4.78 -6.26 -0.53
CA ALA A 24 -4.82 -4.94 0.10
C ALA A 24 -4.62 -3.81 -0.92
N THR A 25 -3.67 -3.98 -1.84
CA THR A 25 -3.38 -3.05 -2.94
C THR A 25 -4.59 -2.88 -3.85
N LEU A 26 -5.21 -3.98 -4.28
CA LEU A 26 -6.40 -3.94 -5.13
C LEU A 26 -7.59 -3.27 -4.42
N CYS A 27 -7.85 -3.64 -3.17
CA CYS A 27 -8.92 -3.06 -2.37
C CYS A 27 -8.74 -1.56 -2.18
N PHE A 28 -7.57 -1.12 -1.72
CA PHE A 28 -7.29 0.30 -1.49
C PHE A 28 -7.32 1.10 -2.80
N SER A 29 -6.72 0.60 -3.88
CA SER A 29 -6.74 1.24 -5.20
C SER A 29 -8.16 1.39 -5.75
N ARG A 30 -8.95 0.31 -5.76
CA ARG A 30 -10.28 0.29 -6.41
C ARG A 30 -11.38 0.94 -5.56
N ILE A 31 -11.30 0.88 -4.24
CA ILE A 31 -12.34 1.38 -3.34
C ILE A 31 -12.05 2.80 -2.84
N SER A 32 -10.79 3.06 -2.45
CA SER A 32 -10.38 4.33 -1.83
C SER A 32 -9.79 5.29 -2.85
N VAL A 33 -8.72 4.92 -3.55
CA VAL A 33 -8.05 5.83 -4.50
C VAL A 33 -9.00 6.24 -5.62
N LYS A 34 -9.70 5.28 -6.25
CA LYS A 34 -10.69 5.60 -7.29
C LYS A 34 -11.80 6.53 -6.82
N HIS A 35 -12.25 6.39 -5.56
CA HIS A 35 -13.26 7.29 -4.99
C HIS A 35 -12.71 8.70 -4.79
N ILE A 36 -11.53 8.81 -4.17
CA ILE A 36 -10.87 10.10 -3.91
C ILE A 36 -10.59 10.82 -5.23
N GLU A 37 -10.02 10.13 -6.22
CA GLU A 37 -9.75 10.69 -7.54
C GLU A 37 -11.03 11.14 -8.26
N HIS A 38 -12.13 10.40 -8.10
CA HIS A 38 -13.42 10.81 -8.66
C HIS A 38 -13.95 12.10 -8.03
N GLU A 39 -13.86 12.26 -6.70
CA GLU A 39 -14.25 13.50 -6.03
C GLU A 39 -13.30 14.66 -6.36
N MET A 40 -12.00 14.39 -6.47
CA MET A 40 -11.01 15.39 -6.90
C MET A 40 -11.27 15.87 -8.34
N ALA A 41 -11.66 14.96 -9.24
CA ALA A 41 -11.99 15.32 -10.62
C ALA A 41 -13.20 16.27 -10.69
N LYS A 42 -14.20 16.12 -9.81
CA LYS A 42 -15.32 17.08 -9.69
C LYS A 42 -14.85 18.47 -9.27
N ALA A 43 -13.74 18.55 -8.54
CA ALA A 43 -13.08 19.80 -8.16
C ALA A 43 -12.05 20.28 -9.21
N GLY A 44 -12.01 19.69 -10.40
CA GLY A 44 -11.10 20.06 -11.48
C GLY A 44 -9.66 19.56 -11.29
N GLN A 45 -9.43 18.64 -10.35
CA GLN A 45 -8.11 18.10 -10.05
C GLN A 45 -8.01 16.65 -10.54
N LEU A 46 -7.26 16.48 -11.63
CA LEU A 46 -7.02 15.18 -12.22
C LEU A 46 -5.82 14.48 -11.53
N PRO A 47 -5.75 13.14 -11.59
CA PRO A 47 -4.60 12.42 -11.09
C PRO A 47 -3.32 12.85 -11.83
N PRO A 48 -2.16 12.84 -11.15
CA PRO A 48 -0.90 13.28 -11.77
C PRO A 48 -0.54 12.41 -12.99
N GLU A 49 -0.14 13.05 -14.09
CA GLU A 49 0.22 12.36 -15.33
C GLU A 49 1.53 11.58 -15.22
N TRP A 50 2.47 12.08 -14.42
CA TRP A 50 3.78 11.45 -14.22
C TRP A 50 3.68 10.04 -13.61
N ASP A 51 2.60 9.74 -12.89
CA ASP A 51 2.38 8.44 -12.25
C ASP A 51 1.47 7.50 -13.06
N LYS A 52 1.11 7.88 -14.29
CA LYS A 52 0.22 7.09 -15.14
C LYS A 52 0.89 5.76 -15.50
N GLY A 53 0.43 4.67 -14.87
CA GLY A 53 0.92 3.31 -15.12
C GLY A 53 1.98 2.79 -14.14
N ILE A 54 2.57 3.66 -13.31
CA ILE A 54 3.53 3.25 -12.28
C ILE A 54 2.79 2.93 -10.96
N GLY A 55 1.84 3.78 -10.57
CA GLY A 55 0.99 3.56 -9.39
C GLY A 55 1.64 3.94 -8.07
N THR A 56 2.74 4.70 -8.07
CA THR A 56 3.40 5.18 -6.85
C THR A 56 2.53 6.13 -6.03
N ARG A 57 1.60 6.85 -6.67
CA ARG A 57 0.65 7.73 -5.99
C ARG A 57 -0.26 6.99 -5.04
N ILE A 58 -0.53 5.69 -5.27
CA ILE A 58 -1.35 4.87 -4.37
C ILE A 58 -0.70 4.85 -2.99
N THR A 59 0.62 4.63 -2.93
CA THR A 59 1.38 4.66 -1.67
C THR A 59 1.36 6.05 -1.04
N MET A 60 1.50 7.12 -1.83
CA MET A 60 1.41 8.50 -1.34
C MET A 60 0.05 8.80 -0.71
N TYR A 61 -1.05 8.39 -1.36
CA TYR A 61 -2.40 8.56 -0.84
C TYR A 61 -2.56 7.83 0.49
N ALA A 62 -2.07 6.58 0.59
CA ALA A 62 -2.11 5.83 1.83
C ALA A 62 -1.34 6.54 2.95
N MET A 63 -0.12 7.03 2.67
CA MET A 63 0.70 7.75 3.65
C MET A 63 0.00 9.02 4.15
N VAL A 64 -0.53 9.83 3.25
CA VAL A 64 -1.26 11.07 3.59
C VAL A 64 -2.48 10.75 4.47
N ILE A 65 -3.28 9.76 4.09
CA ILE A 65 -4.48 9.36 4.84
C ILE A 65 -4.12 8.85 6.24
N VAL A 66 -3.10 8.01 6.36
CA VAL A 66 -2.67 7.45 7.67
C VAL A 66 -2.07 8.53 8.56
N ALA A 67 -1.21 9.38 8.00
CA ALA A 67 -0.59 10.49 8.73
C ALA A 67 -1.60 11.59 9.11
N LYS A 68 -2.75 11.65 8.42
CA LYS A 68 -3.76 12.71 8.56
C LYS A 68 -3.17 14.12 8.46
N LYS A 69 -2.10 14.27 7.68
CA LYS A 69 -1.30 15.48 7.58
C LYS A 69 -0.90 15.71 6.15
N ALA A 70 -1.05 16.95 5.68
CA ALA A 70 -0.50 17.39 4.41
C ALA A 70 0.96 17.81 4.59
N ALA A 71 1.82 17.36 3.67
CA ALA A 71 3.19 17.83 3.60
C ALA A 71 3.26 19.25 3.03
N ALA A 72 4.31 20.00 3.38
CA ALA A 72 4.53 21.35 2.85
C ALA A 72 4.81 21.33 1.34
N VAL A 73 5.49 20.28 0.86
CA VAL A 73 5.73 20.01 -0.55
C VAL A 73 5.39 18.55 -0.79
N SER A 74 4.38 18.29 -1.61
CA SER A 74 3.95 16.95 -1.99
C SER A 74 3.76 16.86 -3.50
N PRO A 75 4.18 15.77 -4.16
CA PRO A 75 3.89 15.51 -5.57
C PRO A 75 2.40 15.29 -5.88
N VAL A 76 1.58 15.11 -4.84
CA VAL A 76 0.12 14.94 -4.92
C VAL A 76 -0.58 16.01 -4.07
N ASN A 77 -1.85 16.27 -4.36
CA ASN A 77 -2.60 17.29 -3.61
C ASN A 77 -3.14 16.70 -2.29
N ASP A 78 -2.29 16.69 -1.26
CA ASP A 78 -2.57 16.11 0.05
C ASP A 78 -3.83 16.68 0.71
N GLN A 79 -4.09 17.98 0.54
CA GLN A 79 -5.26 18.63 1.16
C GLN A 79 -6.56 18.06 0.59
N LEU A 80 -6.61 17.83 -0.73
CA LEU A 80 -7.78 17.24 -1.36
C LEU A 80 -7.92 15.75 -1.04
N ILE A 81 -6.81 15.02 -0.95
CA ILE A 81 -6.82 13.62 -0.51
C ILE A 81 -7.45 13.52 0.88
N LEU A 82 -7.01 14.34 1.84
CA LEU A 82 -7.57 14.36 3.19
C LEU A 82 -9.03 14.82 3.22
N ARG A 83 -9.39 15.80 2.40
CA ARG A 83 -10.76 16.32 2.32
C ARG A 83 -11.76 15.27 1.85
N TYR A 84 -11.38 14.43 0.87
CA TYR A 84 -12.27 13.44 0.26
C TYR A 84 -12.09 12.02 0.83
N ALA A 85 -11.07 11.78 1.63
CA ALA A 85 -10.90 10.51 2.32
C ALA A 85 -12.03 10.26 3.32
N ARG A 86 -12.65 9.08 3.25
CA ARG A 86 -13.66 8.64 4.22
C ARG A 86 -13.01 7.87 5.35
N LYS A 87 -13.73 7.69 6.46
CA LYS A 87 -13.27 6.89 7.60
C LYS A 87 -12.85 5.46 7.21
N LYS A 88 -13.55 4.82 6.27
CA LYS A 88 -13.20 3.47 5.78
C LYS A 88 -11.90 3.43 4.97
N ASP A 89 -11.55 4.53 4.31
CA ASP A 89 -10.34 4.62 3.49
C ASP A 89 -9.09 4.64 4.37
N TRP A 90 -9.21 5.12 5.62
CA TRP A 90 -8.14 5.00 6.62
C TRP A 90 -7.83 3.55 6.98
N TYR A 91 -8.84 2.71 7.23
CA TYR A 91 -8.62 1.29 7.55
C TYR A 91 -7.99 0.54 6.37
N LEU A 92 -8.44 0.83 5.13
CA LEU A 92 -7.86 0.25 3.92
C LEU A 92 -6.41 0.71 3.72
N ALA A 93 -6.10 1.98 3.98
CA ALA A 93 -4.74 2.52 3.90
C ALA A 93 -3.80 1.88 4.94
N VAL A 94 -4.25 1.76 6.19
CA VAL A 94 -3.49 1.08 7.25
C VAL A 94 -3.28 -0.38 6.92
N PHE A 95 -4.30 -1.07 6.41
CA PHE A 95 -4.17 -2.47 6.00
C PHE A 95 -3.18 -2.64 4.84
N PHE A 96 -3.22 -1.75 3.84
CA PHE A 96 -2.28 -1.74 2.72
C PHE A 96 -0.83 -1.48 3.17
N LEU A 97 -0.56 -0.40 3.93
CA LEU A 97 0.78 -0.10 4.41
C LEU A 97 1.28 -1.14 5.42
N GLY A 98 0.42 -1.56 6.34
CA GLY A 98 0.76 -2.54 7.38
C GLY A 98 1.09 -3.91 6.79
N SER A 99 0.30 -4.40 5.83
CA SER A 99 0.61 -5.67 5.16
C SER A 99 1.93 -5.60 4.37
N PHE A 100 2.24 -4.45 3.76
CA PHE A 100 3.53 -4.23 3.10
C PHE A 100 4.69 -4.28 4.09
N VAL A 101 4.60 -3.57 5.22
CA VAL A 101 5.64 -3.56 6.25
C VAL A 101 5.87 -4.97 6.81
N VAL A 102 4.79 -5.70 7.11
CA VAL A 102 4.90 -7.10 7.59
C VAL A 102 5.56 -7.99 6.54
N LEU A 103 5.18 -7.86 5.25
CA LEU A 103 5.83 -8.57 4.15
C LEU A 103 7.33 -8.28 4.08
N MET A 104 7.74 -7.01 4.14
CA MET A 104 9.15 -6.61 4.11
C MET A 104 9.92 -7.13 5.33
N CYS A 105 9.34 -7.08 6.52
CA CYS A 105 9.98 -7.59 7.74
C CYS A 105 10.18 -9.11 7.68
N VAL A 106 9.12 -9.87 7.35
CA VAL A 106 9.19 -11.34 7.29
C VAL A 106 10.08 -11.79 6.15
N GLY A 107 9.97 -11.16 4.96
CA GLY A 107 10.85 -11.44 3.82
C GLY A 107 12.30 -11.08 4.09
N GLY A 108 12.57 -9.95 4.75
CA GLY A 108 13.90 -9.54 5.15
C GLY A 108 14.55 -10.48 6.16
N ILE A 109 13.78 -10.96 7.15
CA ILE A 109 14.25 -11.99 8.10
C ILE A 109 14.53 -13.30 7.37
N ALA A 110 13.64 -13.74 6.48
CA ALA A 110 13.86 -14.96 5.70
C ALA A 110 15.13 -14.86 4.83
N TYR A 111 15.33 -13.73 4.16
CA TYR A 111 16.53 -13.48 3.35
C TYR A 111 17.79 -13.41 4.20
N TYR A 112 17.74 -12.78 5.37
CA TYR A 112 18.89 -12.74 6.28
C TYR A 112 19.29 -14.14 6.79
N LEU A 113 18.32 -15.04 7.02
CA LEU A 113 18.58 -16.38 7.55
C LEU A 113 18.95 -17.41 6.48
N TYR A 114 18.41 -17.30 5.27
CA TYR A 114 18.49 -18.34 4.22
C TYR A 114 18.98 -17.80 2.86
N GLY A 115 19.32 -16.51 2.77
CA GLY A 115 19.85 -15.91 1.55
C GLY A 115 21.23 -16.47 1.19
N PRO A 116 21.61 -16.43 -0.09
CA PRO A 116 22.94 -16.80 -0.52
C PRO A 116 24.00 -15.86 0.07
N GLU A 117 25.18 -16.39 0.39
CA GLU A 117 26.38 -15.60 0.75
C GLU A 117 26.95 -14.81 -0.43
#